data_AF-A0A7C9RMI7-F1
#
_entry.id   AF-A0A7C9RMI7-F1
#
_cell.length_a   1.000
_cell.length_b   1.000
_cell.length_c   1.000
_cell.angle_alpha   90.00
_cell.angle_beta   90.00
_cell.angle_gamma   90.00
#
_symmetry.space_group_name_H-M   'P 1'
#
loop_
_entity.id
_entity.type
_entity.pdbx_description
1 polymer ?
#
loop_
_entity_poly.entity_id
_entity_poly.type
_entity_poly.pdbx_seq_one_letter_code
_entity_poly.pdbx_strand_id
1 'polypeptide(L)'
;MARKYRYYALIGVPDTLDDPHAVVRVGGEFDESFTTNLEWARTDLMNRIEWGRDDYEVVEISEKDAKRFEKTQARRVAEVRKRDGY
;
A
#
# COMPACT_ATOMS: atom_id res chain seq x y z
N MET A 1 15.67 -17.85 -6.35
CA MET A 1 14.59 -18.08 -5.35
C MET A 1 13.64 -16.91 -5.42
N ALA A 2 12.33 -17.14 -5.55
CA ALA A 2 11.36 -16.05 -5.43
C ALA A 2 11.40 -15.51 -4.00
N ARG A 3 11.49 -14.19 -3.83
CA ARG A 3 11.48 -13.56 -2.51
C ARG A 3 10.08 -13.75 -1.91
N LYS A 4 9.98 -14.35 -0.74
CA LYS A 4 8.70 -14.59 -0.07
C LYS A 4 8.32 -13.34 0.71
N TYR A 5 7.48 -12.50 0.10
CA TYR A 5 6.94 -11.31 0.76
C TYR A 5 5.71 -11.65 1.61
N ARG A 6 5.55 -10.95 2.73
CA ARG A 6 4.27 -10.78 3.43
C ARG A 6 3.67 -9.44 3.03
N TYR A 7 2.36 -9.37 2.91
CA TYR A 7 1.66 -8.17 2.45
C TYR A 7 0.72 -7.68 3.54
N TYR A 8 0.66 -6.36 3.72
CA TYR A 8 -0.14 -5.71 4.75
C TYR A 8 -0.93 -4.56 4.14
N ALA A 9 -2.23 -4.51 4.38
CA ALA A 9 -3.06 -3.35 4.13
C ALA A 9 -2.99 -2.41 5.33
N LEU A 10 -2.81 -1.12 5.06
CA LEU A 10 -2.90 -0.05 6.05
C LEU A 10 -4.27 0.61 5.92
N ILE A 11 -5.08 0.55 6.96
CA ILE A 11 -6.46 1.03 6.96
C ILE A 11 -6.57 2.20 7.93
N GLY A 12 -6.87 3.39 7.40
CA GLY A 12 -7.19 4.58 8.17
C GLY A 12 -8.69 4.86 8.13
N VAL A 13 -9.11 6.00 8.68
CA VAL A 13 -10.48 6.51 8.49
C VAL A 13 -10.43 7.52 7.33
N PRO A 14 -11.23 7.36 6.25
CA PRO A 14 -12.38 6.46 6.07
C PRO A 14 -12.11 5.18 5.26
N ASP A 15 -10.87 4.71 5.20
CA ASP A 15 -10.45 3.59 4.36
C ASP A 15 -11.06 2.25 4.79
N THR A 16 -11.01 1.25 3.91
CA THR A 16 -11.49 -0.11 4.19
C THR A 16 -10.51 -1.16 3.67
N LEU A 17 -10.68 -2.43 4.02
CA LEU A 17 -9.83 -3.49 3.49
C LEU A 17 -9.95 -3.65 1.95
N ASP A 18 -11.11 -3.29 1.37
CA ASP A 18 -11.32 -3.31 -0.08
C ASP A 18 -10.70 -2.09 -0.80
N ASP A 19 -10.51 -0.99 -0.08
CA ASP A 19 -9.93 0.25 -0.58
C ASP A 19 -9.00 0.88 0.48
N PRO A 20 -7.86 0.23 0.79
CA PRO A 20 -7.00 0.65 1.89
C PRO A 20 -6.26 1.94 1.54
N HIS A 21 -5.68 2.57 2.57
CA HIS A 21 -4.81 3.74 2.38
C HIS A 21 -3.60 3.37 1.52
N ALA A 22 -2.91 2.31 1.93
CA ALA A 22 -1.71 1.78 1.27
C ALA A 22 -1.61 0.27 1.47
N VAL A 23 -0.81 -0.37 0.61
CA VAL A 23 -0.35 -1.75 0.80
C VAL A 23 1.16 -1.75 0.90
N VAL A 24 1.68 -2.43 1.92
CA VAL A 24 3.09 -2.63 2.19
C VAL A 24 3.45 -4.10 1.99
N ARG A 25 4.63 -4.37 1.42
CA ARG A 25 5.24 -5.71 1.38
C ARG A 25 6.53 -5.74 2.19
N VAL A 26 6.72 -6.83 2.94
CA VAL A 26 7.83 -7.04 3.90
C VAL A 26 8.52 -8.37 3.58
N GLY A 27 9.83 -8.45 3.78
CA GLY A 27 10.70 -9.57 3.36
C GLY A 27 11.78 -9.15 2.36
N GLY A 28 11.79 -7.85 2.04
CA GLY A 28 12.75 -7.11 1.25
C GLY A 28 14.08 -6.84 1.97
N GLU A 29 14.94 -6.05 1.33
CA GLU A 29 16.05 -5.38 2.05
C GLU A 29 15.47 -4.21 2.86
N PHE A 30 14.40 -3.62 2.32
CA PHE A 30 13.56 -2.63 2.95
C PHE A 30 12.11 -3.04 2.75
N ASP A 31 11.24 -2.50 3.61
CA ASP A 31 9.81 -2.53 3.38
C ASP A 31 9.48 -1.64 2.18
N GLU A 32 8.48 -2.04 1.41
CA GLU A 32 8.07 -1.31 0.20
C GLU A 32 6.56 -1.11 0.20
N SER A 33 6.11 0.08 -0.21
CA SER A 33 4.69 0.37 -0.44
C SER A 33 4.42 0.56 -1.93
N PHE A 34 3.23 0.19 -2.40
CA PHE A 34 2.82 0.49 -3.78
C PHE A 34 2.34 1.94 -3.90
N THR A 35 3.09 2.75 -4.65
CA THR A 35 2.94 4.22 -4.65
C THR A 35 2.03 4.73 -5.77
N THR A 36 1.77 6.04 -5.77
CA THR A 36 1.07 6.73 -6.88
C THR A 36 1.87 6.76 -8.18
N ASN A 37 3.16 6.40 -8.16
CA ASN A 37 3.95 6.18 -9.37
C ASN A 37 3.67 4.82 -10.02
N LEU A 38 2.78 4.02 -9.43
CA LEU A 38 2.43 2.67 -9.87
C LEU A 38 3.62 1.69 -9.82
N GLU A 39 4.46 1.88 -8.82
CA GLU A 39 5.62 1.05 -8.54
C GLU A 39 5.73 0.77 -7.04
N TRP A 40 6.33 -0.38 -6.72
CA TRP A 40 6.77 -0.68 -5.36
C TRP A 40 8.04 0.13 -5.07
N ALA A 41 7.98 0.96 -4.03
CA ALA A 41 9.11 1.78 -3.61
C ALA A 41 9.33 1.65 -2.11
N ARG A 42 10.59 1.83 -1.68
CA ARG A 42 10.99 1.81 -0.27
C ARG A 42 10.08 2.72 0.57
N THR A 43 9.68 2.23 1.74
CA THR A 43 8.80 2.94 2.67
C THR A 43 9.26 2.76 4.12
N ASP A 44 8.79 3.65 5.00
CA ASP A 44 8.98 3.59 6.45
C ASP A 44 7.65 3.47 7.21
N LEU A 45 6.52 3.26 6.51
CA LEU A 45 5.18 3.25 7.10
C LEU A 45 5.02 2.27 8.26
N MET A 46 5.56 1.05 8.15
CA MET A 46 5.49 0.06 9.25
C MET A 46 6.19 0.56 10.51
N ASN A 47 7.35 1.21 10.37
CA ASN A 47 8.09 1.77 11.49
C ASN A 47 7.34 2.97 12.12
N ARG A 48 6.66 3.79 11.31
CA ARG A 48 5.87 4.91 11.82
C ARG A 48 4.70 4.43 12.67
N ILE A 49 4.04 3.36 12.25
CA ILE A 49 2.96 2.73 13.02
C ILE A 49 3.50 2.12 14.30
N GLU A 50 4.61 1.38 14.23
CA GLU A 50 5.26 0.80 15.41
C GLU A 50 5.68 1.87 16.43
N TRP A 51 6.15 3.03 15.96
CA TRP A 51 6.52 4.16 16.82
C TRP A 51 5.34 5.04 17.26
N GLY A 52 4.10 4.67 16.92
CA GLY A 52 2.90 5.42 17.28
C GLY A 52 2.80 6.81 16.63
N ARG A 53 3.42 7.00 15.46
CA ARG A 53 3.31 8.23 14.67
C ARG A 53 2.10 8.24 13.74
N ASP A 54 1.71 7.05 13.29
CA ASP A 54 0.56 6.83 12.42
C ASP A 54 -0.36 5.77 13.05
N ASP A 55 -1.67 6.05 13.09
CA ASP A 55 -2.67 5.19 13.77
C ASP A 55 -3.41 4.26 12.80
N TYR A 56 -2.74 3.80 11.74
CA TYR A 56 -3.33 2.87 10.78
C TYR A 56 -3.52 1.48 11.41
N GLU A 57 -4.66 0.86 11.14
CA GLU A 57 -4.82 -0.58 11.37
C GLU A 57 -3.99 -1.35 10.34
N VAL A 58 -3.19 -2.30 10.81
CA VAL A 58 -2.33 -3.15 9.98
C VAL A 58 -2.96 -4.52 9.85
N VAL A 59 -3.42 -4.85 8.65
CA VAL A 59 -4.07 -6.14 8.36
C VAL A 59 -3.21 -6.93 7.39
N GLU A 60 -2.79 -8.15 7.75
CA GLU A 60 -2.11 -9.05 6.81
C GLU A 60 -3.08 -9.50 5.71
N ILE A 61 -2.65 -9.42 4.46
CA ILE A 61 -3.45 -9.77 3.27
C ILE A 61 -2.72 -10.77 2.39
N SER A 62 -3.46 -11.41 1.49
CA SER A 62 -2.85 -12.28 0.50
C SER A 62 -2.11 -11.49 -0.58
N GLU A 63 -1.13 -12.11 -1.25
CA GLU A 63 -0.49 -11.52 -2.44
C GLU A 63 -1.51 -11.20 -3.55
N LYS A 64 -2.59 -11.99 -3.63
CA LYS A 64 -3.68 -11.76 -4.59
C LYS A 64 -4.41 -10.44 -4.29
N ASP A 65 -4.64 -10.14 -3.03
CA ASP A 65 -5.29 -8.89 -2.61
C ASP A 65 -4.35 -7.69 -2.79
N ALA A 66 -3.06 -7.86 -2.52
CA ALA A 66 -2.05 -6.85 -2.85
C ALA A 66 -2.03 -6.51 -4.35
N LYS A 67 -2.10 -7.53 -5.22
CA LYS A 67 -2.23 -7.32 -6.68
C LYS A 67 -3.55 -6.66 -7.09
N ARG A 68 -4.63 -6.87 -6.34
CA ARG A 68 -5.90 -6.16 -6.56
C ARG A 68 -5.74 -4.67 -6.23
N PHE A 69 -5.02 -4.35 -5.15
CA PHE A 69 -4.72 -2.96 -4.78
C PHE A 69 -3.94 -2.21 -5.86
N GLU A 70 -3.00 -2.84 -6.57
CA GLU A 70 -2.28 -2.20 -7.69
C GLU A 70 -3.25 -1.62 -8.75
N LYS A 71 -4.34 -2.34 -9.04
CA LYS A 71 -5.40 -1.86 -9.94
C LYS A 71 -6.21 -0.72 -9.35
N THR A 72 -6.51 -0.79 -8.05
CA THR A 72 -7.19 0.28 -7.32
C THR A 72 -6.37 1.57 -7.35
N GLN A 73 -5.06 1.47 -7.11
CA GLN A 73 -4.16 2.62 -7.13
C GLN A 73 -4.00 3.18 -8.55
N ALA A 74 -3.92 2.33 -9.58
CA ALA A 74 -3.93 2.77 -10.97
C ALA A 74 -5.20 3.56 -11.32
N ARG A 75 -6.38 3.11 -10.86
CA ARG A 75 -7.64 3.85 -11.02
C ARG A 75 -7.59 5.21 -10.31
N ARG A 76 -7.18 5.24 -9.04
CA ARG A 76 -7.05 6.49 -8.25
C ARG A 76 -6.15 7.50 -8.94
N VAL A 77 -4.99 7.06 -9.43
CA VAL A 77 -4.04 7.93 -10.16
C VAL A 77 -4.64 8.44 -11.47
N ALA A 78 -5.36 7.61 -12.22
CA ALA A 78 -6.03 8.02 -13.46
C ALA A 78 -7.13 9.07 -13.19
N GLU A 79 -7.92 8.90 -12.12
CA GLU A 79 -8.95 9.85 -11.71
C GLU A 79 -8.36 11.21 -11.32
N VAL A 80 -7.25 11.20 -10.56
CA VAL A 80 -6.53 12.44 -10.18
C VAL A 80 -5.98 13.14 -11.43
N ARG A 81 -5.32 12.42 -12.34
CA ARG A 81 -4.79 13.01 -13.59
C ARG A 81 -5.89 13.65 -14.42
N LYS A 82 -7.03 12.97 -14.56
CA LYS A 82 -8.20 13.51 -15.29
C LYS A 82 -8.76 14.77 -14.62
N ARG A 83 -8.84 14.79 -13.29
CA ARG A 83 -9.30 15.96 -12.51
C ARG A 83 -8.35 17.15 -12.71
N ASP A 84 -7.05 16.89 -12.75
CA ASP A 84 -6.01 17.92 -12.77
C ASP A 84 -5.64 18.37 -14.20
N GLY A 85 -6.26 17.77 -15.24
CA GLY A 85 -6.13 18.22 -16.64
C GLY A 85 -4.89 17.69 -17.38
N TYR A 86 -4.33 16.57 -16.94
CA TYR A 86 -3.22 15.87 -17.60
C TYR A 86 -3.69 14.89 -18.68
#